data_AF-A0A8T5RR85-F1
#
_entry.id   AF-A0A8T5RR85-F1
#
_cell.length_a   1.000
_cell.length_b   1.000
_cell.length_c   1.000
_cell.angle_alpha   90.00
_cell.angle_beta   90.00
_cell.angle_gamma   90.00
#
_symmetry.space_group_name_H-M   'P 1'
#
loop_
_entity.id
_entity.type
_entity.pdbx_description
1 polymer ?
#
loop_
_entity_poly.entity_id
_entity_poly.type
_entity_poly.pdbx_seq_one_letter_code
_entity_poly.pdbx_strand_id
1 'polypeptide(L)'
;MSVNNFNKQLLIRYTESECKRQLFLDLAQVKPELWYTDTRSIEGIKHRRQQIKLLLHLGKIFEQKVYAHLAQFKNVRYNVKENGEVDETYLNPQIFKQFYEDLVENTDLDDILLLEFQYETPEYLINEIFPPKNNVKEIPVNFGEQRPDIIIIGKSFNKKKNKVFELLSDGTIREVPKGEFDTRFGITIIDIKNIREDHIGKKQFIEILFYLWTLSSYLKEHHLDDKFFVRIDFNGIFPQYSRENLKDLHTLDDLLDLTIQLHWEQANLVFLDLINKIKKLWKNAPLPIESIPVNIQASCGYCYYIEDCKKTLGIDCAPSDWSLQLI
;
A
#
# COMPACT_ATOMS: atom_id res chain seq x y z
N MET A 1 -10.22 -14.62 7.31
CA MET A 1 -10.21 -13.18 7.00
C MET A 1 -9.09 -12.56 7.79
N SER A 2 -8.42 -11.52 7.27
CA SER A 2 -7.31 -10.84 7.96
C SER A 2 -7.85 -10.15 9.22
N VAL A 3 -7.09 -10.18 10.32
CA VAL A 3 -7.42 -9.41 11.54
C VAL A 3 -7.35 -7.90 11.26
N ASN A 4 -6.49 -7.49 10.31
CA ASN A 4 -6.35 -6.11 9.87
C ASN A 4 -7.28 -5.85 8.70
N ASN A 5 -8.30 -5.01 8.91
CA ASN A 5 -9.32 -4.69 7.91
C ASN A 5 -9.14 -3.30 7.27
N PHE A 6 -8.20 -2.48 7.77
CA PHE A 6 -7.66 -1.32 7.07
C PHE A 6 -6.22 -1.61 6.64
N ASN A 7 -6.03 -1.91 5.36
CA ASN A 7 -4.73 -2.28 4.78
C ASN A 7 -4.69 -1.97 3.28
N LYS A 8 -3.52 -2.11 2.64
CA LYS A 8 -3.33 -1.90 1.20
C LYS A 8 -4.32 -2.67 0.31
N GLN A 9 -4.69 -3.90 0.68
CA GLN A 9 -5.63 -4.73 -0.10
C GLN A 9 -7.07 -4.20 -0.07
N LEU A 10 -7.47 -3.51 1.01
CA LEU A 10 -8.74 -2.76 1.03
C LEU A 10 -8.73 -1.66 -0.02
N LEU A 11 -7.66 -0.85 -0.04
CA LEU A 11 -7.53 0.30 -0.93
C LEU A 11 -7.47 -0.14 -2.40
N ILE A 12 -6.70 -1.19 -2.70
CA ILE A 12 -6.64 -1.83 -4.02
C ILE A 12 -8.03 -2.29 -4.47
N ARG A 13 -8.74 -3.04 -3.62
CA ARG A 13 -10.10 -3.54 -3.96
C ARG A 13 -11.06 -2.40 -4.26
N TYR A 14 -11.05 -1.35 -3.45
CA TYR A 14 -11.92 -0.21 -3.68
C TYR A 14 -11.54 0.54 -4.96
N THR A 15 -10.27 0.62 -5.31
CA THR A 15 -9.82 1.23 -6.57
C THR A 15 -10.30 0.44 -7.79
N GLU A 16 -10.41 -0.89 -7.67
CA GLU A 16 -10.94 -1.75 -8.74
C GLU A 16 -12.47 -1.76 -8.82
N SER A 17 -13.14 -1.74 -7.68
CA SER A 17 -14.60 -1.88 -7.64
C SER A 17 -15.34 -0.54 -7.56
N GLU A 18 -14.74 0.50 -7.00
CA GLU A 18 -15.41 1.76 -6.64
C GLU A 18 -16.70 1.58 -5.78
N CYS A 19 -16.91 0.38 -5.23
CA CYS A 19 -18.15 0.01 -4.53
C CYS A 19 -18.11 0.50 -3.09
N LYS A 20 -18.84 1.60 -2.81
CA LYS A 20 -18.91 2.20 -1.47
C LYS A 20 -19.45 1.24 -0.41
N ARG A 21 -20.45 0.42 -0.75
CA ARG A 21 -21.03 -0.56 0.17
C ARG A 21 -20.03 -1.65 0.55
N GLN A 22 -19.26 -2.14 -0.42
CA GLN A 22 -18.17 -3.08 -0.15
C GLN A 22 -17.11 -2.44 0.76
N LEU A 23 -16.65 -1.22 0.45
CA LEU A 23 -15.68 -0.50 1.27
C LEU A 23 -16.15 -0.32 2.71
N PHE A 24 -17.40 0.11 2.91
CA PHE A 24 -17.99 0.29 4.22
C PHE A 24 -18.07 -1.03 5.01
N LEU A 25 -18.54 -2.10 4.38
CA LEU A 25 -18.66 -3.40 5.04
C LEU A 25 -17.29 -4.04 5.31
N ASP A 26 -16.29 -3.84 4.45
CA ASP A 26 -14.92 -4.29 4.70
C ASP A 26 -14.31 -3.52 5.90
N LEU A 27 -14.53 -2.21 6.01
CA LEU A 27 -14.10 -1.37 7.15
C LEU A 27 -14.84 -1.72 8.46
N ALA A 28 -16.08 -2.19 8.38
CA ALA A 28 -16.89 -2.56 9.54
C ALA A 28 -16.64 -3.98 10.08
N GLN A 29 -15.85 -4.81 9.39
CA GLN A 29 -15.72 -6.24 9.71
C GLN A 29 -15.35 -6.56 11.16
N VAL A 30 -14.48 -5.76 11.77
CA VAL A 30 -13.94 -6.05 13.12
C VAL A 30 -14.79 -5.42 14.21
N LYS A 31 -15.22 -4.17 14.02
CA LYS A 31 -15.94 -3.35 15.03
C LYS A 31 -17.28 -2.85 14.47
N PRO A 32 -18.18 -3.74 14.03
CA PRO A 32 -19.39 -3.37 13.30
C PRO A 32 -20.27 -2.35 14.03
N GLU A 33 -20.33 -2.42 15.36
CA GLU A 33 -21.08 -1.53 16.24
C GLU A 33 -20.64 -0.06 16.16
N LEU A 34 -19.41 0.20 15.74
CA LEU A 34 -18.92 1.57 15.52
C LEU A 34 -19.32 2.12 14.14
N TRP A 35 -19.70 1.24 13.20
CA TRP A 35 -19.91 1.56 11.79
C TRP A 35 -21.38 1.63 11.40
N TYR A 36 -22.22 0.71 11.89
CA TYR A 36 -23.64 0.66 11.52
C TYR A 36 -24.55 0.32 12.70
N THR A 37 -25.83 0.68 12.56
CA THR A 37 -26.86 0.50 13.59
C THR A 37 -27.67 -0.78 13.42
N ASP A 38 -27.54 -1.45 12.28
CA ASP A 38 -28.32 -2.64 11.94
C ASP A 38 -28.04 -3.83 12.84
N THR A 39 -29.10 -4.53 13.23
CA THR A 39 -29.03 -5.79 13.99
C THR A 39 -29.11 -7.03 13.10
N ARG A 40 -29.30 -6.84 11.78
CA ARG A 40 -29.41 -7.96 10.84
C ARG A 40 -28.04 -8.58 10.54
N SER A 41 -28.03 -9.87 10.23
CA SER A 41 -26.84 -10.53 9.71
C SER A 41 -26.54 -10.10 8.27
N ILE A 42 -25.26 -9.97 7.94
CA ILE A 42 -24.79 -9.76 6.57
C ILE A 42 -24.71 -11.14 5.90
N GLU A 43 -25.35 -11.29 4.74
CA GLU A 43 -25.28 -12.57 4.03
C GLU A 43 -23.91 -12.79 3.39
N GLY A 44 -23.28 -13.91 3.77
CA GLY A 44 -22.00 -14.35 3.22
C GLY A 44 -22.15 -14.97 1.83
N ILE A 45 -21.04 -15.02 1.10
CA ILE A 45 -20.99 -15.65 -0.22
C ILE A 45 -21.31 -17.15 -0.15
N LYS A 46 -22.22 -17.61 -1.02
CA LYS A 46 -22.62 -19.02 -1.11
C LYS A 46 -21.63 -19.89 -1.91
N HIS A 47 -20.85 -19.28 -2.80
CA HIS A 47 -19.90 -19.99 -3.66
C HIS A 47 -18.48 -19.98 -3.11
N ARG A 48 -17.82 -21.14 -3.14
CA ARG A 48 -16.42 -21.29 -2.76
C ARG A 48 -15.54 -20.65 -3.84
N ARG A 49 -14.87 -19.55 -3.52
CA ARG A 49 -13.84 -18.98 -4.40
C ARG A 49 -12.69 -19.97 -4.49
N GLN A 50 -12.27 -20.29 -5.72
CA GLN A 50 -10.95 -20.89 -5.91
C GLN A 50 -9.93 -19.87 -5.40
N GLN A 51 -9.29 -20.19 -4.27
CA GLN A 51 -8.27 -19.31 -3.71
C GLN A 51 -7.12 -19.20 -4.70
N ILE A 52 -6.66 -17.96 -4.86
CA ILE A 52 -5.52 -17.49 -5.66
C ILE A 52 -4.18 -17.97 -5.05
N LYS A 53 -4.12 -19.20 -4.49
CA LYS A 53 -2.90 -19.76 -3.90
C LYS A 53 -1.77 -19.85 -4.93
N LEU A 54 -2.12 -20.19 -6.17
CA LEU A 54 -1.15 -20.29 -7.25
C LEU A 54 -0.56 -18.92 -7.62
N LEU A 55 -1.36 -17.85 -7.78
CA LEU A 55 -0.79 -16.54 -8.13
C LEU A 55 0.06 -15.96 -7.00
N LEU A 56 -0.35 -16.16 -5.74
CA LEU A 56 0.47 -15.76 -4.59
C LEU A 56 1.81 -16.52 -4.58
N HIS A 57 1.77 -17.83 -4.82
CA HIS A 57 2.97 -18.65 -4.89
C HIS A 57 3.90 -18.24 -6.05
N LEU A 58 3.34 -18.00 -7.24
CA LEU A 58 4.10 -17.53 -8.39
C LEU A 58 4.67 -16.11 -8.17
N GLY A 59 3.92 -15.25 -7.48
CA GLY A 59 4.37 -13.93 -7.02
C GLY A 59 5.64 -14.05 -6.17
N LYS A 60 5.57 -14.85 -5.11
CA LYS A 60 6.72 -15.10 -4.22
C LYS A 60 7.92 -15.68 -4.98
N ILE A 61 7.70 -16.64 -5.88
CA ILE A 61 8.79 -17.21 -6.70
C ILE A 61 9.48 -16.13 -7.55
N PHE A 62 8.70 -15.21 -8.13
CA PHE A 62 9.26 -14.14 -8.96
C PHE A 62 10.04 -13.12 -8.12
N GLU A 63 9.46 -12.68 -7.02
CA GLU A 63 10.07 -11.76 -6.05
C GLU A 63 11.43 -12.28 -5.55
N GLN A 64 11.50 -13.54 -5.13
CA GLN A 64 12.76 -14.17 -4.69
C GLN A 64 13.80 -14.29 -5.81
N LYS A 65 13.38 -14.40 -7.08
CA LYS A 65 14.33 -14.33 -8.21
C LYS A 65 14.92 -12.94 -8.33
N VAL A 66 14.11 -11.88 -8.25
CA VAL A 66 14.59 -10.50 -8.30
C VAL A 66 15.57 -10.24 -7.14
N TYR A 67 15.23 -10.67 -5.93
CA TYR A 67 16.13 -10.56 -4.77
C TYR A 67 17.46 -11.25 -4.96
N ALA A 68 17.51 -12.42 -5.60
CA ALA A 68 18.78 -13.09 -5.88
C ALA A 68 19.72 -12.28 -6.79
N HIS A 69 19.18 -11.43 -7.66
CA HIS A 69 19.96 -10.47 -8.46
C HIS A 69 20.37 -9.26 -7.61
N LEU A 70 19.42 -8.66 -6.89
CA LEU A 70 19.67 -7.47 -6.06
C LEU A 70 20.67 -7.73 -4.93
N ALA A 71 20.69 -8.94 -4.36
CA ALA A 71 21.64 -9.34 -3.32
C ALA A 71 23.12 -9.22 -3.75
N GLN A 72 23.39 -9.13 -5.06
CA GLN A 72 24.74 -8.96 -5.61
C GLN A 72 25.18 -7.49 -5.64
N PHE A 73 24.25 -6.54 -5.42
CA PHE A 73 24.57 -5.12 -5.41
C PHE A 73 25.38 -4.77 -4.16
N LYS A 74 26.13 -3.68 -4.23
CA LYS A 74 26.82 -3.15 -3.05
C LYS A 74 25.79 -2.64 -2.04
N ASN A 75 26.08 -2.86 -0.77
CA ASN A 75 25.34 -2.27 0.36
C ASN A 75 23.85 -2.63 0.43
N VAL A 76 23.52 -3.85 0.00
CA VAL A 76 22.19 -4.43 0.22
C VAL A 76 22.12 -4.98 1.64
N ARG A 77 21.00 -4.77 2.33
CA ARG A 77 20.68 -5.32 3.64
C ARG A 77 19.45 -6.18 3.52
N TYR A 78 19.52 -7.40 4.03
CA TYR A 78 18.42 -8.36 4.06
C TYR A 78 18.75 -9.50 5.03
N ASN A 79 17.71 -10.14 5.56
CA ASN A 79 17.84 -11.39 6.29
C ASN A 79 17.60 -12.58 5.37
N VAL A 80 18.08 -13.76 5.77
CA VAL A 80 17.96 -14.99 4.99
C VAL A 80 17.37 -16.09 5.85
N LYS A 81 16.36 -16.79 5.33
CA LYS A 81 15.77 -17.99 5.92
C LYS A 81 16.70 -19.19 5.81
N GLU A 82 16.41 -20.26 6.57
CA GLU A 82 17.14 -21.52 6.46
C GLU A 82 17.17 -22.10 5.03
N ASN A 83 16.14 -21.82 4.22
CA ASN A 83 16.05 -22.26 2.83
C ASN A 83 16.74 -21.33 1.81
N GLY A 84 17.42 -20.28 2.27
CA GLY A 84 18.11 -19.31 1.41
C GLY A 84 17.24 -18.19 0.83
N GLU A 85 15.93 -18.18 1.08
CA GLU A 85 15.05 -17.07 0.68
C GLU A 85 15.29 -15.83 1.54
N VAL A 86 15.05 -14.65 0.98
CA VAL A 86 15.03 -13.40 1.75
C VAL A 86 13.90 -13.44 2.79
N ASP A 87 14.23 -13.07 4.02
CA ASP A 87 13.30 -13.00 5.14
C ASP A 87 12.90 -11.56 5.48
N GLU A 88 11.74 -11.44 6.12
CA GLU A 88 11.27 -10.18 6.66
C GLU A 88 12.22 -9.68 7.77
N THR A 89 12.44 -8.37 7.78
CA THR A 89 13.29 -7.71 8.79
C THR A 89 12.56 -6.52 9.37
N TYR A 90 12.41 -6.47 10.69
CA TYR A 90 11.74 -5.35 11.33
C TYR A 90 12.64 -4.12 11.39
N LEU A 91 12.16 -3.02 10.81
CA LEU A 91 12.81 -1.72 10.74
C LEU A 91 12.32 -0.85 11.90
N ASN A 92 13.10 -0.83 12.98
CA ASN A 92 12.84 0.04 14.13
C ASN A 92 13.65 1.36 14.05
N PRO A 93 13.39 2.34 14.92
CA PRO A 93 14.08 3.62 14.87
C PRO A 93 15.59 3.53 15.09
N GLN A 94 16.08 2.55 15.83
CA GLN A 94 17.51 2.32 16.06
C GLN A 94 18.20 1.84 14.78
N ILE A 95 17.57 0.94 14.02
CA ILE A 95 18.11 0.47 12.73
C ILE A 95 18.16 1.63 11.72
N PHE A 96 17.15 2.50 11.68
CA PHE A 96 17.21 3.73 10.88
C PHE A 96 18.40 4.61 11.26
N LYS A 97 18.67 4.78 12.56
CA LYS A 97 19.83 5.56 13.03
C LYS A 97 21.15 4.91 12.63
N GLN A 98 21.25 3.58 12.67
CA GLN A 98 22.43 2.86 12.17
C GLN A 98 22.63 3.09 10.67
N PHE A 99 21.57 3.04 9.86
CA PHE A 99 21.68 3.36 8.44
C PHE A 99 22.08 4.81 8.17
N TYR A 100 21.61 5.75 8.99
CA TYR A 100 22.04 7.14 8.92
C TYR A 100 23.55 7.28 9.22
N GLU A 101 24.02 6.65 10.30
CA GLU A 101 25.44 6.64 10.69
C GLU A 101 26.30 6.03 9.58
N ASP A 102 25.92 4.87 9.04
CA ASP A 102 26.58 4.22 7.90
C ASP A 102 26.73 5.20 6.71
N LEU A 103 25.66 5.91 6.35
CA LEU A 103 25.62 6.83 5.20
C LEU A 103 26.41 8.13 5.42
N VAL A 104 26.51 8.59 6.67
CA VAL A 104 27.28 9.81 7.02
C VAL A 104 28.77 9.50 7.12
N GLU A 105 29.15 8.38 7.74
CA GLU A 105 30.54 8.04 8.02
C GLU A 105 31.27 7.46 6.80
N ASN A 106 30.56 6.74 5.93
CA ASN A 106 31.15 6.11 4.76
C ASN A 106 30.96 6.96 3.50
N THR A 107 31.99 7.71 3.12
CA THR A 107 31.93 8.59 1.93
C THR A 107 31.75 7.86 0.60
N ASP A 108 32.05 6.56 0.55
CA ASP A 108 31.88 5.71 -0.63
C ASP A 108 30.50 5.05 -0.70
N LEU A 109 29.65 5.27 0.32
CA LEU A 109 28.29 4.76 0.40
C LEU A 109 27.29 5.84 -0.04
N ASP A 110 26.84 5.75 -1.29
CA ASP A 110 25.81 6.67 -1.81
C ASP A 110 24.39 6.24 -1.42
N ASP A 111 24.13 4.92 -1.38
CA ASP A 111 22.81 4.36 -1.08
C ASP A 111 22.90 3.01 -0.34
N ILE A 112 21.87 2.71 0.44
CA ILE A 112 21.59 1.43 1.07
C ILE A 112 20.30 0.87 0.46
N LEU A 113 20.34 -0.40 0.03
CA LEU A 113 19.18 -1.11 -0.51
C LEU A 113 18.66 -2.10 0.53
N LEU A 114 17.39 -1.99 0.91
CA LEU A 114 16.76 -2.84 1.93
C LEU A 114 15.73 -3.76 1.25
N LEU A 115 15.81 -5.07 1.48
CA LEU A 115 14.86 -6.06 0.95
C LEU A 115 13.98 -6.62 2.08
N GLU A 116 12.66 -6.63 1.88
CA GLU A 116 11.66 -7.14 2.85
C GLU A 116 11.73 -6.47 4.25
N PHE A 117 12.09 -5.18 4.32
CA PHE A 117 12.05 -4.44 5.57
C PHE A 117 10.62 -3.99 5.89
N GLN A 118 10.15 -4.31 7.09
CA GLN A 118 8.81 -3.98 7.57
C GLN A 118 8.85 -2.96 8.70
N TYR A 119 7.86 -2.09 8.77
CA TYR A 119 7.75 -1.07 9.82
C TYR A 119 6.30 -0.95 10.31
N GLU A 120 6.13 -0.46 11.53
CA GLU A 120 4.82 -0.24 12.12
C GLU A 120 4.08 0.89 11.42
N THR A 121 2.76 0.76 11.26
CA THR A 121 1.94 1.89 10.78
C THR A 121 1.67 2.84 11.95
N PRO A 122 2.05 4.13 11.86
CA PRO A 122 1.90 5.09 12.94
C PRO A 122 0.43 5.27 13.33
N GLU A 123 0.13 5.17 14.64
CA GLU A 123 -1.24 5.29 15.13
C GLU A 123 -1.82 6.68 14.83
N TYR A 124 -1.01 7.72 14.89
CA TYR A 124 -1.50 9.08 14.65
C TYR A 124 -2.03 9.25 13.21
N LEU A 125 -1.39 8.64 12.20
CA LEU A 125 -1.87 8.69 10.81
C LEU A 125 -3.25 8.04 10.71
N ILE A 126 -3.45 6.92 11.41
CA ILE A 126 -4.74 6.26 11.45
C ILE A 126 -5.78 7.14 12.14
N ASN A 127 -5.42 7.84 13.20
CA ASN A 127 -6.28 8.83 13.85
C ASN A 127 -6.60 10.02 12.92
N GLU A 128 -5.72 10.41 12.00
CA GLU A 128 -6.05 11.44 11.00
C GLU A 128 -7.07 10.94 9.97
N ILE A 129 -7.04 9.65 9.62
CA ILE A 129 -8.00 9.01 8.71
C ILE A 129 -9.33 8.72 9.42
N PHE A 130 -9.26 8.33 10.68
CA PHE A 130 -10.41 7.99 11.53
C PHE A 130 -10.42 8.83 12.81
N PRO A 131 -10.66 10.15 12.72
CA PRO A 131 -10.62 11.02 13.89
C PRO A 131 -11.63 10.58 14.96
N PRO A 132 -11.25 10.64 16.26
CA PRO A 132 -12.16 10.37 17.36
C PRO A 132 -13.44 11.22 17.29
N LYS A 133 -14.60 10.65 17.66
CA LYS A 133 -15.88 11.38 17.68
C LYS A 133 -16.84 10.81 18.73
N ASN A 134 -17.77 11.65 19.22
CA ASN A 134 -18.90 11.25 20.07
C ASN A 134 -18.54 10.26 21.20
N ASN A 135 -17.53 10.59 22.01
CA ASN A 135 -16.99 9.77 23.11
C ASN A 135 -16.28 8.46 22.70
N VAL A 136 -16.26 8.10 21.41
CA VAL A 136 -15.46 7.00 20.88
C VAL A 136 -14.03 7.50 20.67
N LYS A 137 -13.13 7.10 21.57
CA LYS A 137 -11.69 7.35 21.47
C LYS A 137 -10.94 6.24 20.73
N GLU A 138 -11.60 5.12 20.51
CA GLU A 138 -11.02 3.94 19.88
C GLU A 138 -11.00 4.07 18.35
N ILE A 139 -9.91 3.64 17.73
CA ILE A 139 -9.79 3.55 16.27
C ILE A 139 -10.77 2.47 15.75
N PRO A 140 -11.65 2.79 14.79
CA PRO A 140 -12.75 1.90 14.40
C PRO A 140 -12.35 0.76 13.46
N VAL A 141 -11.05 0.58 13.23
CA VAL A 141 -10.47 -0.43 12.34
C VAL A 141 -9.23 -1.05 12.98
N ASN A 142 -8.88 -2.23 12.52
CA ASN A 142 -7.56 -2.82 12.76
C ASN A 142 -6.66 -2.54 11.57
N PHE A 143 -5.44 -2.12 11.86
CA PHE A 143 -4.37 -1.86 10.91
C PHE A 143 -3.12 -2.61 11.39
N GLY A 144 -2.16 -2.82 10.49
CA GLY A 144 -0.95 -3.57 10.80
C GLY A 144 0.28 -2.94 10.19
N GLU A 145 1.37 -3.67 10.23
CA GLU A 145 2.66 -3.26 9.66
C GLU A 145 2.60 -3.10 8.15
N GLN A 146 3.50 -2.28 7.62
CA GLN A 146 3.77 -2.17 6.20
C GLN A 146 5.08 -2.86 5.86
N ARG A 147 5.10 -3.56 4.72
CA ARG A 147 6.30 -4.21 4.20
C ARG A 147 6.37 -4.00 2.70
N PRO A 148 7.06 -2.95 2.26
CA PRO A 148 7.48 -2.81 0.87
C PRO A 148 8.56 -3.83 0.54
N ASP A 149 8.59 -4.26 -0.72
CA ASP A 149 9.54 -5.27 -1.19
C ASP A 149 10.97 -4.71 -1.22
N ILE A 150 11.13 -3.46 -1.67
CA ILE A 150 12.41 -2.75 -1.77
C ILE A 150 12.28 -1.34 -1.20
N ILE A 151 13.18 -0.98 -0.29
CA ILE A 151 13.39 0.40 0.18
C ILE A 151 14.82 0.83 -0.18
N ILE A 152 14.96 1.97 -0.83
CA ILE A 152 16.27 2.57 -1.18
C ILE A 152 16.45 3.83 -0.33
N ILE A 153 17.55 3.91 0.41
CA ILE A 153 17.89 5.07 1.26
C ILE A 153 19.20 5.65 0.78
N GLY A 154 19.23 6.91 0.37
CA GLY A 154 20.49 7.51 -0.06
C GLY A 154 20.34 8.84 -0.79
N LYS A 155 21.38 9.20 -1.54
CA LYS A 155 21.51 10.50 -2.21
C LYS A 155 21.76 10.40 -3.71
N SER A 156 21.97 9.21 -4.28
CA SER A 156 22.32 9.10 -5.71
C SER A 156 21.24 9.70 -6.62
N PHE A 157 19.97 9.55 -6.24
CA PHE A 157 18.85 10.04 -7.04
C PHE A 157 18.67 11.57 -6.97
N ASN A 158 19.23 12.25 -5.94
CA ASN A 158 19.14 13.70 -5.83
C ASN A 158 19.81 14.41 -7.02
N LYS A 159 20.82 13.77 -7.63
CA LYS A 159 21.53 14.31 -8.80
C LYS A 159 20.77 14.12 -10.12
N LYS A 160 19.74 13.26 -10.15
CA LYS A 160 18.98 12.91 -11.36
C LYS A 160 17.84 13.91 -11.68
N LYS A 161 17.52 14.83 -10.76
CA LYS A 161 16.49 15.85 -10.94
C LYS A 161 16.99 17.23 -10.52
N ASN A 162 16.50 18.26 -11.19
CA ASN A 162 16.79 19.65 -10.82
C ASN A 162 16.11 20.05 -9.49
N LYS A 163 14.95 19.45 -9.22
CA LYS A 163 14.14 19.68 -8.03
C LYS A 163 13.74 18.33 -7.45
N VAL A 164 13.94 18.19 -6.14
CA VAL A 164 13.53 17.01 -5.38
C VAL A 164 12.39 17.42 -4.47
N PHE A 165 11.34 16.61 -4.43
CA PHE A 165 10.16 16.87 -3.62
C PHE A 165 9.98 15.72 -2.61
N GLU A 166 9.59 16.07 -1.39
CA GLU A 166 9.24 15.11 -0.35
C GLU A 166 7.75 15.12 -0.06
N LEU A 167 7.26 13.97 0.41
CA LEU A 167 5.96 13.81 1.02
C LEU A 167 6.08 14.07 2.52
N LEU A 168 5.31 15.01 3.05
CA LEU A 168 5.20 15.30 4.47
C LEU A 168 4.16 14.38 5.13
N SER A 169 4.24 14.28 6.47
CA SER A 169 3.36 13.42 7.26
C SER A 169 1.88 13.78 7.15
N ASP A 170 1.55 15.04 6.89
CA ASP A 170 0.18 15.54 6.68
C ASP A 170 -0.35 15.26 5.26
N GLY A 171 0.45 14.61 4.41
CA GLY A 171 0.13 14.28 3.02
C GLY A 171 0.42 15.41 2.03
N THR A 172 0.93 16.55 2.48
CA THR A 172 1.36 17.64 1.59
C THR A 172 2.75 17.37 1.01
N ILE A 173 3.09 18.08 -0.08
CA ILE A 173 4.42 17.99 -0.70
C ILE A 173 5.16 19.31 -0.59
N ARG A 174 6.48 19.24 -0.42
CA ARG A 174 7.36 20.41 -0.51
C ARG A 174 8.61 20.11 -1.31
N GLU A 175 9.18 21.14 -1.93
CA GLU A 175 10.53 21.06 -2.50
C GLU A 175 11.53 20.96 -1.35
N VAL A 176 12.44 19.99 -1.41
CA VAL A 176 13.50 19.81 -0.42
C VAL A 176 14.59 20.86 -0.69
N PRO A 177 14.89 21.76 0.26
CA PRO A 177 15.95 22.74 0.10
C PRO A 177 17.30 22.07 -0.11
N LYS A 178 18.11 22.61 -1.03
CA LYS A 178 19.44 22.03 -1.34
C LYS A 178 20.36 21.90 -0.13
N GLY A 179 20.27 22.82 0.84
CA GLY A 179 21.05 22.77 2.07
C GLY A 179 20.67 21.62 3.01
N GLU A 180 19.52 20.98 2.80
CA GLU A 180 19.12 19.79 3.56
C GLU A 180 19.72 18.49 2.98
N PHE A 181 20.28 18.50 1.75
CA PHE A 181 20.86 17.29 1.14
C PHE A 181 22.16 16.81 1.79
N ASP A 182 22.83 17.67 2.55
CA ASP A 182 24.06 17.31 3.27
C ASP A 182 23.75 16.59 4.59
N THR A 183 22.52 16.73 5.11
CA THR A 183 22.12 16.22 6.43
C THR A 183 20.96 15.23 6.36
N ARG A 184 20.28 15.09 5.21
CA ARG A 184 19.13 14.21 5.03
C ARG A 184 19.29 13.30 3.81
N PHE A 185 18.84 12.06 3.96
CA PHE A 185 18.83 11.06 2.88
C PHE A 185 17.41 10.80 2.38
N GLY A 186 17.26 10.68 1.06
CA GLY A 186 15.98 10.42 0.43
C GLY A 186 15.64 8.94 0.45
N ILE A 187 14.36 8.62 0.66
CA ILE A 187 13.84 7.26 0.65
C ILE A 187 12.95 7.04 -0.58
N THR A 188 13.15 5.91 -1.25
CA THR A 188 12.35 5.42 -2.39
C THR A 188 11.81 4.04 -2.09
N ILE A 189 10.61 3.77 -2.59
CA ILE A 189 9.95 2.48 -2.47
C ILE A 189 9.69 1.91 -3.86
N ILE A 190 10.12 0.67 -4.06
CA ILE A 190 9.79 -0.14 -5.24
C ILE A 190 9.14 -1.42 -4.76
N ASP A 191 8.03 -1.79 -5.41
CA ASP A 191 7.28 -3.00 -5.09
C ASP A 191 7.31 -3.94 -6.31
N ILE A 192 7.55 -5.23 -6.07
CA ILE A 192 7.75 -6.23 -7.11
C ILE A 192 6.42 -6.94 -7.36
N LYS A 193 5.93 -6.87 -8.60
CA LYS A 193 4.69 -7.55 -8.98
C LYS A 193 4.95 -8.52 -10.12
N ASN A 194 4.53 -9.78 -9.92
CA ASN A 194 4.52 -10.80 -10.96
C ASN A 194 3.34 -10.59 -11.94
N ILE A 195 3.34 -9.45 -12.61
CA ILE A 195 2.39 -9.01 -13.63
C ILE A 195 3.15 -8.33 -14.76
N ARG A 196 2.62 -8.40 -15.98
CA ARG A 196 3.25 -7.72 -17.12
C ARG A 196 3.14 -6.19 -16.97
N GLU A 197 4.09 -5.49 -17.58
CA GLU A 197 4.16 -4.01 -17.58
C GLU A 197 2.85 -3.34 -18.01
N ASP A 198 2.24 -3.83 -19.09
CA ASP A 198 0.98 -3.30 -19.64
C ASP A 198 -0.23 -3.47 -18.71
N HIS A 199 -0.09 -4.24 -17.63
CA HIS A 199 -1.11 -4.43 -16.60
C HIS A 199 -0.79 -3.71 -15.28
N ILE A 200 0.33 -2.98 -15.20
CA ILE A 200 0.58 -2.06 -14.09
C ILE A 200 -0.30 -0.83 -14.30
N GLY A 201 -1.09 -0.50 -13.29
CA GLY A 201 -1.96 0.65 -13.35
C GLY A 201 -2.27 1.22 -11.98
N LYS A 202 -3.36 1.99 -11.94
CA LYS A 202 -3.78 2.78 -10.77
C LYS A 202 -3.78 1.96 -9.48
N LYS A 203 -4.30 0.72 -9.52
CA LYS A 203 -4.45 -0.10 -8.32
C LYS A 203 -3.12 -0.44 -7.64
N GLN A 204 -2.04 -0.72 -8.38
CA GLN A 204 -0.74 -1.01 -7.79
C GLN A 204 -0.11 0.25 -7.21
N PHE A 205 -0.31 1.41 -7.86
CA PHE A 205 0.21 2.68 -7.35
C PHE A 205 -0.44 3.15 -6.05
N ILE A 206 -1.67 2.73 -5.76
CA ILE A 206 -2.33 2.99 -4.47
C ILE A 206 -1.60 2.31 -3.30
N GLU A 207 -1.03 1.12 -3.53
CA GLU A 207 -0.20 0.44 -2.54
C GLU A 207 1.08 1.22 -2.26
N ILE A 208 1.79 1.67 -3.31
CA ILE A 208 2.97 2.53 -3.16
C ILE A 208 2.64 3.81 -2.40
N LEU A 209 1.60 4.54 -2.79
CA LEU A 209 1.20 5.78 -2.12
C LEU A 209 0.87 5.56 -0.64
N PHE A 210 0.24 4.43 -0.32
CA PHE A 210 -0.01 4.07 1.07
C PHE A 210 1.29 3.89 1.83
N TYR A 211 2.26 3.15 1.28
CA TYR A 211 3.58 3.02 1.90
C TYR A 211 4.30 4.35 2.09
N LEU A 212 4.27 5.23 1.10
CA LEU A 212 4.95 6.53 1.20
C LEU A 212 4.36 7.37 2.33
N TRP A 213 3.03 7.39 2.47
CA TRP A 213 2.38 8.17 3.52
C TRP A 213 2.58 7.57 4.91
N THR A 214 2.48 6.25 5.05
CA THR A 214 2.76 5.56 6.32
C THR A 214 4.22 5.74 6.72
N LEU A 215 5.15 5.67 5.78
CA LEU A 215 6.58 5.82 6.05
C LEU A 215 6.94 7.27 6.41
N SER A 216 6.46 8.26 5.65
CA SER A 216 6.68 9.68 5.99
C SER A 216 6.14 9.97 7.38
N SER A 217 4.99 9.36 7.69
CA SER A 217 4.41 9.47 9.02
C SER A 217 5.26 8.81 10.10
N TYR A 218 5.80 7.63 9.83
CA TYR A 218 6.63 6.88 10.76
C TYR A 218 7.90 7.65 11.13
N LEU A 219 8.55 8.24 10.12
CA LEU A 219 9.72 9.09 10.35
C LEU A 219 9.39 10.27 11.26
N LYS A 220 8.21 10.88 11.09
CA LYS A 220 7.78 12.01 11.92
C LYS A 220 7.52 11.60 13.38
N GLU A 221 6.80 10.50 13.60
CA GLU A 221 6.46 10.00 14.95
C GLU A 221 7.73 9.69 15.75
N HIS A 222 8.77 9.17 15.09
CA HIS A 222 10.01 8.77 15.73
C HIS A 222 11.15 9.80 15.65
N HIS A 223 10.86 11.03 15.21
CA HIS A 223 11.85 12.11 15.09
C HIS A 223 13.07 11.72 14.23
N LEU A 224 12.78 11.10 13.09
CA LEU A 224 13.74 10.72 12.05
C LEU A 224 13.61 11.62 10.80
N ASP A 225 12.63 12.52 10.78
CA ASP A 225 12.37 13.47 9.69
C ASP A 225 13.49 14.51 9.52
N ASP A 226 14.37 14.68 10.52
CA ASP A 226 15.60 15.48 10.44
C ASP A 226 16.76 14.76 9.73
N LYS A 227 16.65 13.45 9.51
CA LYS A 227 17.68 12.58 8.90
C LYS A 227 17.24 11.98 7.58
N PHE A 228 15.94 11.79 7.41
CA PHE A 228 15.38 11.14 6.24
C PHE A 228 14.18 11.91 5.70
N PHE A 229 13.92 11.74 4.41
CA PHE A 229 12.69 12.20 3.76
C PHE A 229 12.18 11.17 2.78
N VAL A 230 10.86 11.04 2.66
CA VAL A 230 10.23 10.19 1.64
C VAL A 230 10.08 10.99 0.36
N ARG A 231 10.77 10.59 -0.71
CA ARG A 231 10.67 11.31 -1.99
C ARG A 231 9.39 10.92 -2.72
N ILE A 232 8.87 11.82 -3.54
CA ILE A 232 7.69 11.52 -4.38
C ILE A 232 8.05 10.91 -5.74
N ASP A 233 9.31 11.04 -6.16
CA ASP A 233 9.83 10.56 -7.44
C ASP A 233 10.55 9.21 -7.31
N PHE A 234 10.79 8.54 -8.44
CA PHE A 234 11.48 7.24 -8.57
C PHE A 234 10.86 6.05 -7.81
N ASN A 235 9.74 6.25 -7.11
CA ASN A 235 8.93 5.15 -6.58
C ASN A 235 8.21 4.44 -7.71
N GLY A 236 7.93 3.15 -7.59
CA GLY A 236 7.24 2.43 -8.66
C GLY A 236 7.05 0.95 -8.44
N ILE A 237 6.68 0.27 -9.52
CA ILE A 237 6.45 -1.16 -9.55
C ILE A 237 7.46 -1.82 -10.48
N PHE A 238 8.15 -2.84 -10.00
CA PHE A 238 9.00 -3.71 -10.80
C PHE A 238 8.15 -4.86 -11.37
N PRO A 239 7.82 -4.87 -12.68
CA PRO A 239 6.97 -5.88 -13.29
C PRO A 239 7.65 -7.24 -13.44
N GLN A 240 6.87 -8.20 -13.91
CA GLN A 240 7.36 -9.49 -14.37
C GLN A 240 8.27 -9.34 -15.59
N TYR A 241 9.51 -9.78 -15.43
CA TYR A 241 10.51 -9.87 -16.48
C TYR A 241 10.98 -11.31 -16.71
N SER A 242 11.51 -11.58 -17.90
CA SER A 242 12.12 -12.87 -18.20
C SER A 242 13.48 -13.01 -17.50
N ARG A 243 14.04 -14.23 -17.50
CA ARG A 243 15.39 -14.44 -16.94
C ARG A 243 16.45 -13.67 -17.70
N GLU A 244 16.25 -13.46 -19.00
CA GLU A 244 17.17 -12.71 -19.85
C GLU A 244 17.18 -11.24 -19.43
N ASN A 245 16.02 -10.61 -19.26
CA ASN A 245 15.92 -9.23 -18.79
C ASN A 245 16.55 -9.04 -17.39
N LEU A 246 16.36 -10.00 -16.47
CA LEU A 246 16.95 -9.91 -15.13
C LEU A 246 18.48 -10.04 -15.12
N LYS A 247 19.09 -10.60 -16.17
CA LYS A 247 20.57 -10.65 -16.26
C LYS A 247 21.16 -9.27 -16.43
N ASP A 248 20.42 -8.32 -16.98
CA ASP A 248 20.88 -6.95 -17.21
C ASP A 248 20.75 -6.08 -15.95
N LEU A 249 20.18 -6.61 -14.86
CA LEU A 249 20.04 -5.93 -13.57
C LEU A 249 21.35 -5.98 -12.78
N HIS A 250 22.20 -4.97 -12.92
CA HIS A 250 23.52 -4.90 -12.27
C HIS A 250 23.70 -3.68 -11.37
N THR A 251 22.91 -2.63 -11.58
CA THR A 251 23.01 -1.35 -10.89
C THR A 251 21.64 -0.83 -10.47
N LEU A 252 21.64 0.19 -9.59
CA LEU A 252 20.40 0.90 -9.23
C LEU A 252 19.77 1.60 -10.43
N ASP A 253 20.57 2.00 -11.42
CA ASP A 253 20.06 2.62 -12.65
C ASP A 253 19.31 1.60 -13.49
N ASP A 254 19.83 0.38 -13.63
CA ASP A 254 19.12 -0.72 -14.30
C ASP A 254 17.81 -1.06 -13.57
N LEU A 255 17.82 -1.04 -12.22
CA LEU A 255 16.61 -1.25 -11.43
C LEU A 255 15.56 -0.19 -11.71
N LEU A 256 15.96 1.08 -11.78
CA LEU A 256 15.07 2.20 -12.07
C LEU A 256 14.52 2.16 -13.50
N ASP A 257 15.37 1.82 -14.47
CA ASP A 257 14.99 1.73 -15.88
C ASP A 257 13.99 0.60 -16.13
N LEU A 258 14.09 -0.49 -15.36
CA LEU A 258 13.14 -1.60 -15.38
C LEU A 258 11.89 -1.36 -14.52
N THR A 259 11.84 -0.28 -13.74
CA THR A 259 10.71 0.04 -12.85
C THR A 259 9.70 0.95 -13.54
N ILE A 260 8.42 0.56 -13.50
CA ILE A 260 7.34 1.43 -13.95
C ILE A 260 7.08 2.46 -12.86
N GLN A 261 7.55 3.68 -13.10
CA GLN A 261 7.51 4.76 -12.13
C GLN A 261 6.09 5.25 -11.87
N LEU A 262 5.85 5.61 -10.61
CA LEU A 262 4.63 6.24 -10.13
C LEU A 262 4.44 7.61 -10.80
N HIS A 263 3.35 7.77 -11.54
CA HIS A 263 2.87 9.08 -11.98
C HIS A 263 2.15 9.80 -10.83
N TRP A 264 2.93 10.52 -10.01
CA TRP A 264 2.48 11.12 -8.75
C TRP A 264 1.15 11.88 -8.86
N GLU A 265 1.04 12.85 -9.77
CA GLU A 265 -0.13 13.72 -9.89
C GLU A 265 -1.44 12.92 -10.06
N GLN A 266 -1.44 11.94 -10.96
CA GLN A 266 -2.63 11.15 -11.27
C GLN A 266 -2.95 10.16 -10.15
N ALA A 267 -1.95 9.45 -9.65
CA ALA A 267 -2.15 8.42 -8.63
C ALA A 267 -2.54 9.04 -7.28
N ASN A 268 -1.92 10.17 -6.91
CA ASN A 268 -2.21 10.88 -5.67
C ASN A 268 -3.64 11.43 -5.63
N LEU A 269 -4.17 11.92 -6.77
CA LEU A 269 -5.56 12.35 -6.84
C LEU A 269 -6.54 11.20 -6.54
N VAL A 270 -6.30 10.01 -7.11
CA VAL A 270 -7.13 8.82 -6.86
C VAL A 270 -7.01 8.39 -5.39
N PHE A 271 -5.79 8.40 -4.85
CA PHE A 271 -5.54 8.05 -3.45
C PHE A 271 -6.22 8.99 -2.46
N LEU A 272 -6.09 10.31 -2.65
CA LEU A 272 -6.72 11.30 -1.78
C LEU A 272 -8.25 11.25 -1.88
N ASP A 273 -8.82 11.03 -3.06
CA ASP A 273 -10.27 10.83 -3.21
C ASP A 273 -10.74 9.60 -2.42
N LEU A 274 -10.02 8.49 -2.52
CA LEU A 274 -10.29 7.27 -1.75
C LEU A 274 -10.26 7.56 -0.24
N ILE A 275 -9.19 8.18 0.26
CA ILE A 275 -9.04 8.50 1.68
C ILE A 275 -10.14 9.45 2.15
N ASN A 276 -10.51 10.44 1.34
CA ASN A 276 -11.62 11.34 1.63
C ASN A 276 -12.97 10.62 1.68
N LYS A 277 -13.19 9.61 0.84
CA LYS A 277 -14.40 8.76 0.90
C LYS A 277 -14.42 7.94 2.20
N ILE A 278 -13.30 7.38 2.62
CA ILE A 278 -13.18 6.67 3.91
C ILE A 278 -13.49 7.62 5.07
N LYS A 279 -12.86 8.81 5.08
CA LYS A 279 -13.12 9.86 6.09
C LYS A 279 -14.60 10.25 6.14
N LYS A 280 -15.27 10.38 4.99
CA LYS A 280 -16.71 10.69 4.91
C LYS A 280 -17.59 9.55 5.45
N LEU A 281 -17.28 8.29 5.10
CA LEU A 281 -17.98 7.13 5.64
C LEU A 281 -17.84 7.09 7.16
N TRP A 282 -16.62 7.24 7.67
CA TRP A 282 -16.37 7.29 9.10
C TRP A 282 -17.10 8.46 9.74
N LYS A 283 -17.01 9.69 9.21
CA LYS A 283 -17.69 10.86 9.77
C LYS A 283 -19.19 10.63 10.01
N ASN A 284 -19.86 9.95 9.07
CA ASN A 284 -21.30 9.72 9.14
C ASN A 284 -21.71 8.50 9.98
N ALA A 285 -20.78 7.64 10.38
CA ALA A 285 -21.07 6.46 11.19
C ALA A 285 -21.55 6.81 12.62
N PRO A 286 -22.22 5.90 13.35
CA PRO A 286 -22.86 4.72 12.82
C PRO A 286 -24.07 5.11 11.93
N LEU A 287 -24.27 4.38 10.83
CA LEU A 287 -25.37 4.62 9.87
C LEU A 287 -25.98 3.29 9.39
N PRO A 288 -27.27 3.24 9.03
CA PRO A 288 -27.87 2.02 8.50
C PRO A 288 -27.18 1.56 7.21
N ILE A 289 -26.90 0.26 7.05
CA ILE A 289 -26.22 -0.31 5.87
C ILE A 289 -26.96 0.07 4.59
N GLU A 290 -28.29 0.07 4.62
CA GLU A 290 -29.20 0.38 3.51
C GLU A 290 -29.11 1.84 3.07
N SER A 291 -28.61 2.74 3.91
CA SER A 291 -28.35 4.12 3.50
C SER A 291 -27.18 4.24 2.51
N ILE A 292 -26.39 3.18 2.35
CA ILE A 292 -25.39 3.07 1.29
C ILE A 292 -26.02 2.32 0.11
N PRO A 293 -26.19 3.00 -1.04
CA PRO A 293 -26.89 2.43 -2.19
C PRO A 293 -26.18 1.18 -2.70
N VAL A 294 -26.98 0.21 -3.12
CA VAL A 294 -26.49 -0.98 -3.81
C VAL A 294 -26.17 -0.60 -5.26
N ASN A 295 -25.01 -1.02 -5.74
CA ASN A 295 -24.63 -0.89 -7.14
C ASN A 295 -24.05 -2.24 -7.60
N ILE A 296 -24.84 -3.02 -8.36
CA ILE A 296 -24.41 -4.31 -8.90
C ILE A 296 -23.70 -4.07 -10.23
N GLN A 297 -22.48 -4.58 -10.33
CA GLN A 297 -21.59 -4.41 -11.48
C GLN A 297 -20.75 -5.66 -11.71
N ALA A 298 -20.02 -5.74 -12.81
CA ALA A 298 -19.23 -6.93 -13.16
C ALA A 298 -18.26 -7.37 -12.06
N SER A 299 -17.60 -6.43 -11.37
CA SER A 299 -16.68 -6.73 -10.27
C SER A 299 -17.37 -7.36 -9.05
N CYS A 300 -18.70 -7.29 -8.93
CA CYS A 300 -19.48 -7.93 -7.88
C CYS A 300 -19.39 -9.45 -7.90
N GLY A 301 -19.04 -10.07 -9.04
CA GLY A 301 -18.73 -11.51 -9.11
C GLY A 301 -17.62 -11.93 -8.14
N TYR A 302 -16.75 -10.98 -7.76
CA TYR A 302 -15.67 -11.14 -6.79
C TYR A 302 -15.92 -10.36 -5.48
N CYS A 303 -17.15 -9.90 -5.20
CA CYS A 303 -17.50 -9.23 -3.95
C CYS A 303 -18.01 -10.23 -2.88
N TYR A 304 -17.55 -10.10 -1.63
CA TYR A 304 -17.97 -10.99 -0.53
C TYR A 304 -19.41 -10.75 -0.08
N TYR A 305 -19.96 -9.59 -0.44
CA TYR A 305 -21.26 -9.08 0.00
C TYR A 305 -22.32 -9.13 -1.09
N ILE A 306 -22.07 -9.86 -2.19
CA ILE A 306 -23.00 -9.91 -3.33
C ILE A 306 -24.36 -10.51 -2.93
N GLU A 307 -24.36 -11.53 -2.07
CA GLU A 307 -25.61 -12.13 -1.58
C GLU A 307 -26.40 -11.14 -0.70
N ASP A 308 -25.71 -10.37 0.15
CA ASP A 308 -26.33 -9.29 0.93
C ASP A 308 -26.98 -8.22 0.05
N CYS A 309 -26.30 -7.85 -1.03
CA CYS A 309 -26.80 -6.87 -1.99
C CYS A 309 -28.04 -7.39 -2.73
N LYS A 310 -28.03 -8.66 -3.18
CA LYS A 310 -29.19 -9.29 -3.82
C LYS A 310 -30.41 -9.31 -2.90
N LYS A 311 -30.21 -9.70 -1.64
CA LYS A 311 -31.26 -9.71 -0.63
C LYS A 311 -31.83 -8.31 -0.39
N THR A 312 -30.95 -7.31 -0.29
CA THR A 312 -31.37 -5.90 -0.13
C THR A 312 -32.23 -5.42 -1.30
N LEU A 313 -31.94 -5.91 -2.51
CA LEU A 313 -32.72 -5.61 -3.71
C LEU A 313 -33.99 -6.48 -3.85
N GLY A 314 -34.26 -7.41 -2.93
CA GLY A 314 -35.37 -8.36 -3.04
C GLY A 314 -35.19 -9.40 -4.14
N ILE A 315 -33.95 -9.65 -4.58
CA ILE A 315 -33.61 -10.61 -5.62
C ILE A 315 -33.49 -12.01 -4.98
N ASP A 316 -34.63 -12.68 -4.86
CA ASP A 316 -34.74 -14.06 -4.33
C ASP A 316 -34.75 -15.15 -5.44
N CYS A 317 -34.75 -14.77 -6.72
CA CYS A 317 -34.94 -15.67 -7.87
C CYS A 317 -33.70 -15.82 -8.78
N ALA A 318 -33.73 -16.86 -9.61
CA ALA A 318 -32.64 -17.29 -10.48
C ALA A 318 -32.20 -16.21 -11.49
N PRO A 319 -30.92 -16.21 -11.95
CA PRO A 319 -30.36 -15.15 -12.80
C PRO A 319 -31.05 -14.90 -14.13
N SER A 320 -31.91 -15.81 -14.59
CA SER A 320 -32.71 -15.67 -15.81
C SER A 320 -33.63 -14.44 -15.81
N ASP A 321 -33.96 -13.92 -14.63
CA ASP A 321 -34.97 -12.87 -14.46
C ASP A 321 -34.33 -11.49 -14.18
N TRP A 322 -32.99 -11.39 -14.14
CA TRP A 322 -32.29 -10.16 -13.72
C TRP A 322 -32.12 -9.12 -14.84
N SER A 323 -32.44 -9.49 -16.09
CA SER A 323 -32.20 -8.65 -17.27
C SER A 323 -33.14 -7.44 -17.41
N LEU A 324 -34.15 -7.30 -16.55
CA LEU A 324 -35.19 -6.25 -16.67
C LEU A 324 -35.19 -5.20 -15.55
N GLN A 325 -34.36 -5.32 -14.51
CA GLN A 325 -34.31 -4.35 -13.40
C GLN A 325 -32.99 -3.55 -13.29
N LEU A 326 -32.04 -3.80 -14.19
CA LEU A 326 -30.77 -3.09 -14.27
C LEU A 326 -30.70 -2.26 -15.57
N ILE A 327 -31.57 -1.24 -15.68
CA ILE A 327 -31.42 -0.11 -16.63
C ILE A 327 -31.59 1.18 -15.84
#